data_AF-A0A3F2TYE4-F1
#
_entry.id   AF-A0A3F2TYE4-F1
#
_cell.length_a   1.000
_cell.length_b   1.000
_cell.length_c   1.000
_cell.angle_alpha   90.00
_cell.angle_beta   90.00
_cell.angle_gamma   90.00
#
_symmetry.space_group_name_H-M   'P 1'
#
loop_
_entity.id
_entity.type
_entity.pdbx_description
1 polymer ?
#
loop_
_entity_poly.entity_id
_entity_poly.type
_entity_poly.pdbx_seq_one_letter_code
_entity_poly.pdbx_strand_id
1 'polypeptide(L)'
;MPVRKRVDRRRAEALPAWRMVFAAGYDYFDDLAKIGVPVDRYGRPALDEVRAAWSRLGDLFLAEYDGEGEPWAEERFGRPGG
;
A
#
# COMPACT_ATOMS: atom_id res chain seq x y z
N MET A 1 0.25 24.22 15.59
CA MET A 1 -0.88 23.75 14.75
C MET A 1 -0.68 22.27 14.42
N PRO A 2 -1.70 21.39 14.56
CA PRO A 2 -1.52 19.94 14.52
C PRO A 2 -1.62 19.41 13.07
N VAL A 3 -0.60 19.65 12.26
CA VAL A 3 -0.55 19.14 10.88
C VAL A 3 -0.29 17.63 10.86
N ARG A 4 0.53 17.14 11.80
CA ARG A 4 0.90 15.70 11.93
C ARG A 4 -0.31 14.78 12.01
N LYS A 5 -1.23 15.03 12.95
CA LYS A 5 -2.44 14.19 13.14
C LYS A 5 -3.31 14.04 11.89
N ARG A 6 -3.37 15.07 11.03
CA ARG A 6 -4.19 15.04 9.81
C ARG A 6 -3.55 14.24 8.69
N VAL A 7 -2.22 14.29 8.57
CA VAL A 7 -1.44 13.49 7.61
C VAL A 7 -1.45 12.02 8.01
N ASP A 8 -1.27 11.72 9.30
CA ASP A 8 -1.32 10.35 9.81
C ASP A 8 -2.69 9.71 9.60
N ARG A 9 -3.77 10.47 9.81
CA ARG A 9 -5.13 10.00 9.53
C ARG A 9 -5.36 9.71 8.04
N ARG A 10 -4.92 10.57 7.13
CA ARG A 10 -5.04 10.33 5.68
C ARG A 10 -4.22 9.13 5.21
N ARG A 11 -3.04 8.90 5.83
CA ARG A 11 -2.24 7.69 5.59
C ARG A 11 -2.97 6.43 6.07
N ALA A 12 -3.55 6.46 7.26
CA ALA A 12 -4.36 5.35 7.77
C ALA A 12 -5.62 5.09 6.93
N GLU A 13 -6.27 6.14 6.41
CA GLU A 13 -7.42 6.02 5.51
C GLU A 13 -7.05 5.42 4.14
N ALA A 14 -5.80 5.59 3.69
CA ALA A 14 -5.32 5.02 2.43
C ALA A 14 -4.84 3.57 2.55
N LEU A 15 -4.31 3.16 3.72
CA LEU A 15 -3.76 1.81 3.92
C LEU A 15 -4.73 0.68 3.52
N PRO A 16 -6.02 0.69 3.90
CA PRO A 16 -6.97 -0.33 3.48
C PRO A 16 -6.99 -0.58 1.97
N ALA A 17 -6.91 0.49 1.16
CA ALA A 17 -6.93 0.37 -0.30
C ALA A 17 -5.64 -0.21 -0.89
N TRP A 18 -4.51 -0.10 -0.17
CA TRP A 18 -3.23 -0.64 -0.61
C TRP A 18 -2.93 -2.04 -0.07
N ARG A 19 -3.70 -2.54 0.91
CA ARG A 19 -3.42 -3.82 1.60
C ARG A 19 -3.28 -5.00 0.65
N MET A 20 -4.21 -5.18 -0.30
CA MET A 20 -4.16 -6.30 -1.25
C MET A 20 -2.97 -6.19 -2.21
N VAL A 21 -2.65 -4.97 -2.62
CA VAL A 21 -1.50 -4.69 -3.49
C VAL A 21 -0.19 -4.99 -2.76
N PHE A 22 -0.07 -4.64 -1.48
CA PHE A 22 1.13 -4.96 -0.71
C PHE A 22 1.28 -6.45 -0.44
N ALA A 23 0.17 -7.13 -0.13
CA ALA A 23 0.19 -8.56 0.15
C ALA A 23 0.48 -9.40 -1.10
N ALA A 24 -0.15 -9.08 -2.24
CA ALA A 24 -0.20 -9.96 -3.41
C ALA A 24 0.17 -9.30 -4.75
N GLY A 25 0.33 -7.98 -4.80
CA GLY A 25 0.65 -7.24 -6.03
C GLY A 25 -0.56 -6.88 -6.91
N TYR A 26 -1.78 -7.15 -6.45
CA TYR A 26 -3.02 -6.89 -7.20
C TYR A 26 -4.05 -6.17 -6.32
N ASP A 27 -4.83 -5.31 -6.95
CA ASP A 27 -6.05 -4.74 -6.38
C ASP A 27 -7.25 -5.64 -6.71
N TYR A 28 -7.50 -6.64 -5.87
CA TYR A 28 -8.58 -7.61 -6.07
C TYR A 28 -9.99 -7.01 -5.88
N PHE A 29 -10.11 -5.87 -5.21
CA PHE A 29 -11.40 -5.32 -4.76
C PHE A 29 -11.70 -3.94 -5.33
N ASP A 30 -10.95 -3.52 -6.36
CA ASP A 30 -11.03 -2.20 -6.98
C ASP A 30 -10.96 -1.06 -5.95
N ASP A 31 -10.19 -1.26 -4.87
CA ASP A 31 -10.07 -0.29 -3.79
C ASP A 31 -9.19 0.91 -4.19
N LEU A 32 -8.22 0.69 -5.08
CA LEU A 32 -7.37 1.76 -5.61
C LEU A 32 -8.17 2.76 -6.45
N ALA A 33 -9.19 2.30 -7.17
CA ALA A 33 -10.07 3.19 -7.94
C ALA A 33 -10.80 4.20 -7.04
N LYS A 34 -11.17 3.80 -5.81
CA LYS A 34 -11.88 4.66 -4.84
C LYS A 34 -11.02 5.83 -4.34
N ILE A 35 -9.71 5.68 -4.44
CA ILE A 35 -8.73 6.73 -4.07
C ILE A 35 -8.07 7.36 -5.30
N GLY A 36 -8.56 7.07 -6.51
CA GLY A 36 -8.11 7.68 -7.76
C GLY A 36 -6.77 7.15 -8.28
N VAL A 37 -6.34 5.96 -7.85
CA VAL A 37 -5.13 5.31 -8.35
C VAL A 37 -5.51 4.37 -9.51
N PRO A 38 -4.98 4.57 -10.72
CA PRO A 38 -5.30 3.73 -11.86
C PRO A 38 -4.59 2.37 -11.78
N VAL A 39 -5.27 1.33 -12.24
CA VAL A 39 -4.74 -0.02 -12.41
C VAL A 39 -4.88 -0.47 -13.87
N ASP A 40 -4.04 -1.41 -14.29
CA ASP A 40 -4.17 -2.02 -15.61
C ASP A 40 -5.37 -2.98 -15.69
N ARG A 41 -5.59 -3.57 -16.86
CA ARG A 41 -6.68 -4.54 -17.11
C ARG A 41 -6.60 -5.82 -16.25
N TYR A 42 -5.50 -6.03 -15.54
CA TYR A 42 -5.24 -7.16 -14.66
C TYR A 42 -5.30 -6.76 -13.17
N GLY A 43 -5.73 -5.54 -12.86
CA GLY A 43 -5.80 -5.05 -11.47
C GLY A 43 -4.42 -4.71 -10.89
N ARG A 44 -3.40 -4.46 -11.72
CA ARG A 44 -2.06 -4.10 -11.26
C ARG A 44 -1.86 -2.58 -11.36
N PRO A 45 -1.59 -1.89 -10.25
CA PRO A 45 -1.12 -0.50 -10.30
C PRO A 45 0.29 -0.40 -10.89
N ALA A 46 0.66 0.79 -11.35
CA ALA A 46 2.02 1.07 -11.81
C ALA A 46 3.04 0.84 -10.68
N LEU A 47 4.15 0.15 -10.96
CA LEU A 47 5.14 -0.21 -9.93
C LEU A 47 5.71 1.00 -9.18
N ASP A 48 5.85 2.15 -9.85
CA ASP A 48 6.33 3.39 -9.21
C ASP A 48 5.33 3.92 -8.17
N GLU A 49 4.03 3.81 -8.45
CA GLU A 49 2.96 4.16 -7.50
C GLU A 49 2.99 3.22 -6.29
N VAL A 50 3.16 1.91 -6.54
CA VAL A 50 3.27 0.93 -5.46
C VAL A 50 4.49 1.21 -4.60
N ARG A 51 5.65 1.46 -5.21
CA ARG A 51 6.88 1.78 -4.48
C ARG A 51 6.72 3.05 -3.64
N ALA A 52 6.09 4.08 -4.19
CA ALA A 52 5.83 5.33 -3.48
C ALA A 52 4.85 5.14 -2.32
N ALA A 53 3.82 4.30 -2.48
CA ALA A 53 2.90 3.93 -1.41
C ALA A 53 3.60 3.06 -0.34
N TRP A 54 4.39 2.07 -0.76
CA TRP A 54 5.15 1.18 0.11
C TRP A 54 6.12 1.94 1.02
N SER A 55 6.85 2.91 0.48
CA SER A 55 7.73 3.77 1.26
C SER A 55 7.02 4.62 2.32
N ARG A 56 5.70 4.84 2.21
CA ARG A 56 4.91 5.70 3.11
C ARG A 56 4.04 4.92 4.08
N LEU A 57 3.57 3.75 3.67
CA LEU A 57 2.55 2.95 4.35
C LEU A 57 3.04 1.55 4.70
N GLY A 58 4.17 1.11 4.17
CA GLY A 58 4.68 -0.25 4.35
C GLY A 58 4.96 -0.59 5.80
N ASP A 59 5.49 0.35 6.59
CA ASP A 59 5.69 0.12 8.04
C ASP A 59 4.37 -0.13 8.77
N LEU A 60 3.32 0.61 8.43
CA LEU A 60 1.99 0.44 9.01
C LEU A 60 1.36 -0.88 8.58
N PHE A 61 1.56 -1.25 7.31
CA PHE A 61 1.13 -2.54 6.79
C PHE A 61 1.82 -3.70 7.52
N LEU A 62 3.15 -3.69 7.62
CA LEU A 62 3.94 -4.75 8.24
C LEU A 62 3.66 -4.89 9.74
N ALA A 63 3.32 -3.81 10.43
CA ALA A 63 2.91 -3.87 11.83
C ALA A 63 1.59 -4.63 12.06
N GLU A 64 0.73 -4.68 11.05
CA GLU A 64 -0.60 -5.31 11.09
C GLU A 64 -0.69 -6.57 10.21
N TYR A 65 0.37 -6.91 9.47
CA TYR A 65 0.38 -8.03 8.52
C TYR A 65 0.54 -9.36 9.26
N ASP A 66 -0.46 -10.23 9.12
CA ASP A 66 -0.55 -11.55 9.73
C ASP A 66 -0.55 -12.68 8.68
N GLY A 67 -0.25 -12.36 7.42
CA GLY A 67 -0.17 -13.34 6.34
C GLY A 67 1.00 -14.31 6.51
N GLU A 68 0.89 -15.48 5.84
CA GLU A 68 1.97 -16.45 5.81
C GLU A 68 3.11 -15.96 4.91
N GLY A 69 4.30 -15.77 5.51
CA GLY A 69 5.51 -15.43 4.77
C GLY A 69 5.75 -13.94 4.58
N GLU A 70 6.67 -13.62 3.67
CA GLU A 70 7.00 -12.25 3.31
C GLU A 70 5.97 -11.71 2.29
N PRO A 71 5.36 -10.53 2.53
CA PRO A 71 4.39 -9.98 1.59
C PRO A 71 5.07 -9.61 0.27
N TRP A 72 4.32 -9.71 -0.83
CA TRP A 72 4.83 -9.45 -2.18
C TRP A 72 5.58 -8.12 -2.31
N ALA A 73 5.11 -7.05 -1.66
CA ALA A 73 5.78 -5.75 -1.72
C ALA A 73 7.15 -5.74 -1.04
N GLU A 74 7.35 -6.49 0.05
CA GLU A 74 8.66 -6.62 0.69
C GLU A 74 9.60 -7.46 -0.16
N GLU A 75 9.14 -8.58 -0.74
CA GLU A 75 9.93 -9.36 -1.71
C GLU A 75 10.34 -8.50 -2.92
N ARG A 76 9.41 -7.67 -3.42
CA ARG A 76 9.59 -6.91 -4.66
C ARG A 76 10.46 -5.66 -4.49
N PHE A 77 10.35 -4.99 -3.35
CA PHE A 77 10.95 -3.67 -3.11
C PHE A 77 11.89 -3.61 -1.89
N GLY A 78 11.96 -4.67 -1.09
CA GLY A 78 12.64 -4.71 0.20
C GLY A 78 11.82 -4.08 1.33
N ARG A 79 12.47 -3.93 2.49
CA ARG A 79 11.88 -3.25 3.65
C ARG A 79 11.48 -1.81 3.30
N PRO A 80 10.33 -1.33 3.79
CA PRO A 80 9.91 0.05 3.58
C PRO A 80 10.91 1.02 4.24
N GLY A 81 11.27 2.09 3.55
CA GLY A 81 12.24 3.08 4.02
C GLY A 81 13.67 2.93 3.48
N GLY A 82 14.02 1.76 2.92
CA GLY A 82 15.34 1.47 2.36
C GLY A 82 16.28 0.75 3.32
#